data_AF-A0A7W7VBX6-F1
#
_entry.id   AF-A0A7W7VBX6-F1
#
_cell.length_a   1.000
_cell.length_b   1.000
_cell.length_c   1.000
_cell.angle_alpha   90.00
_cell.angle_beta   90.00
_cell.angle_gamma   90.00
#
_symmetry.space_group_name_H-M   'P 1'
#
loop_
_entity.id
_entity.type
_entity.pdbx_description
1 polymer ?
#
loop_
_entity_poly.entity_id
_entity_poly.type
_entity_poly.pdbx_seq_one_letter_code
_entity_poly.pdbx_strand_id
1 'polypeptide(L)'
;MAGLIVGAALTSGFWLLFGNERGSSADVSAPERIGEYYRFDKTPDPGSEGGHQQVVDRYERYDEESSARLSAAHDGAGAVVRRYSTEGLDTMFTLEVVRAPSPFPPYVPFTDPEDLGTDKPVEEILRYGSVACAVRNSPGQPPIVMACLRTAGDLTVTITRATGDLGQQPEDVAKLVDEAWSEVS
;
A
#
# COMPACT_ATOMS: atom_id res chain seq x y z
N MET A 1 33.09 56.15 -14.67
CA MET A 1 32.37 55.19 -13.82
C MET A 1 30.88 55.30 -14.14
N ALA A 2 30.31 54.35 -14.87
CA ALA A 2 28.86 54.21 -15.01
C ALA A 2 28.60 52.73 -15.34
N GLY A 3 28.02 52.04 -14.38
CA GLY A 3 28.02 50.59 -14.26
C GLY A 3 26.91 49.88 -15.03
N LEU A 4 27.26 48.67 -15.41
CA LEU A 4 26.45 47.54 -15.85
C LEU A 4 25.42 47.15 -14.78
N ILE A 5 24.12 47.17 -15.09
CA ILE A 5 23.11 46.31 -14.43
C ILE A 5 22.03 45.98 -15.46
N VAL A 6 22.20 44.86 -16.17
CA VAL A 6 21.11 44.20 -16.90
C VAL A 6 21.26 42.71 -16.65
N GLY A 7 20.22 42.09 -16.09
CA GLY A 7 20.06 40.63 -16.08
C GLY A 7 19.96 40.02 -14.69
N ALA A 8 18.76 40.05 -14.09
CA ALA A 8 18.32 39.07 -13.11
C ALA A 8 16.83 39.29 -12.78
N ALA A 9 15.94 38.96 -13.70
CA ALA A 9 14.52 38.78 -13.38
C ALA A 9 13.91 37.86 -14.43
N LEU A 10 12.97 37.00 -14.03
CA LEU A 10 12.11 36.16 -14.86
C LEU A 10 12.49 34.68 -15.07
N THR A 11 13.04 33.99 -14.06
CA THR A 11 13.00 32.49 -14.05
C THR A 11 12.31 31.87 -12.84
N SER A 12 11.85 32.66 -11.86
CA SER A 12 11.20 32.15 -10.64
C SER A 12 9.69 31.91 -10.76
N GLY A 13 9.04 32.32 -11.86
CA GLY A 13 7.57 32.25 -12.00
C GLY A 13 7.01 30.97 -12.64
N PHE A 14 7.85 30.15 -13.30
CA PHE A 14 7.36 29.05 -14.13
C PHE A 14 7.06 27.75 -13.35
N TRP A 15 7.64 27.59 -12.15
CA TRP A 15 7.42 26.39 -11.32
C TRP A 15 6.08 26.35 -10.58
N LEU A 16 5.32 27.46 -10.53
CA LEU A 16 4.01 27.50 -9.89
C LEU A 16 2.86 27.06 -10.81
N LEU A 17 3.11 26.89 -12.11
CA LEU A 17 2.07 26.56 -13.10
C LEU A 17 2.00 25.07 -13.48
N PHE A 18 3.04 24.29 -13.16
CA PHE A 18 2.99 22.84 -13.27
C PHE A 18 2.68 22.30 -11.90
N GLY A 19 1.38 22.16 -11.62
CA GLY A 19 0.88 21.53 -10.41
C GLY A 19 1.51 20.15 -10.29
N ASN A 20 2.53 20.05 -9.44
CA ASN A 20 2.86 18.76 -8.85
C ASN A 20 1.58 18.29 -8.17
N GLU A 21 1.06 17.13 -8.58
CA GLU A 21 0.18 16.31 -7.76
C GLU A 21 0.98 15.88 -6.52
N ARG A 22 1.26 16.84 -5.62
CA ARG A 22 1.91 16.61 -4.34
C ARG A 22 0.89 15.94 -3.43
N GLY A 23 1.39 15.09 -2.53
CA GLY A 23 0.56 14.51 -1.50
C GLY A 23 -0.14 15.59 -0.65
N SER A 24 -1.36 15.29 -0.25
CA SER A 24 -2.15 16.08 0.68
C SER A 24 -1.79 15.70 2.12
N SER A 25 -1.62 16.70 2.99
CA SER A 25 -1.44 16.50 4.43
C SER A 25 -2.76 16.32 5.18
N ALA A 26 -3.88 16.21 4.46
CA ALA A 26 -5.16 15.86 5.07
C ALA A 26 -5.03 14.54 5.83
N ASP A 27 -5.61 14.50 7.03
CA ASP A 27 -5.64 13.28 7.83
C ASP A 27 -6.29 12.14 7.04
N VAL A 28 -5.84 10.92 7.32
CA VAL A 28 -6.41 9.70 6.73
C VAL A 28 -6.70 8.67 7.80
N SER A 29 -7.87 8.05 7.70
CA SER A 29 -8.28 6.98 8.60
C SER A 29 -8.40 5.65 7.87
N ALA A 30 -8.04 4.57 8.55
CA ALA A 30 -8.29 3.21 8.10
C ALA A 30 -9.59 2.67 8.74
N PRO A 31 -10.36 1.83 8.03
CA PRO A 31 -11.61 1.28 8.55
C PRO A 31 -11.39 0.34 9.74
N GLU A 32 -12.38 0.15 10.59
CA GLU A 32 -12.24 -0.78 11.73
C GLU A 32 -12.21 -2.25 11.30
N ARG A 33 -12.79 -2.54 10.13
CA ARG A 33 -12.93 -3.87 9.54
C ARG A 33 -12.92 -3.76 8.03
N ILE A 34 -12.44 -4.79 7.34
CA ILE A 34 -12.57 -4.93 5.89
C ILE A 34 -13.05 -6.36 5.66
N GLY A 35 -14.23 -6.55 5.10
CA GLY A 35 -14.83 -7.87 4.90
C GLY A 35 -15.00 -8.63 6.22
N GLU A 36 -14.30 -9.75 6.38
CA GLU A 36 -14.27 -10.55 7.61
C GLU A 36 -13.06 -10.25 8.52
N TYR A 37 -12.20 -9.33 8.11
CA TYR A 37 -10.93 -9.07 8.76
C TYR A 37 -11.04 -7.90 9.74
N TYR A 38 -10.73 -8.16 11.00
CA TYR A 38 -10.69 -7.16 12.07
C TYR A 38 -9.33 -6.49 12.07
N ARG A 39 -9.27 -5.22 12.44
CA ARG A 39 -8.00 -4.64 12.90
C ARG A 39 -7.38 -5.54 13.97
N PHE A 40 -6.06 -5.73 13.90
CA PHE A 40 -5.36 -6.67 14.76
C PHE A 40 -5.55 -6.38 16.27
N ASP A 41 -5.67 -5.11 16.65
CA ASP A 41 -5.94 -4.68 18.03
C ASP A 41 -7.38 -4.91 18.50
N LYS A 42 -8.24 -5.37 17.60
CA LYS A 42 -9.66 -5.68 17.81
C LYS A 42 -9.98 -7.14 17.50
N THR A 43 -9.00 -7.95 17.13
CA THR A 43 -9.21 -9.37 16.86
C THR A 43 -9.55 -10.09 18.18
N PRO A 44 -10.62 -10.89 18.23
CA PRO A 44 -10.93 -11.67 19.42
C PRO A 44 -9.77 -12.58 19.80
N ASP A 45 -9.47 -12.70 21.10
CA ASP A 45 -8.40 -13.54 21.62
C ASP A 45 -8.85 -15.02 21.60
N PRO A 46 -8.26 -15.89 20.75
CA PRO A 46 -8.69 -17.28 20.66
C PRO A 46 -8.30 -18.13 21.88
N GLY A 47 -7.65 -17.57 22.91
CA GLY A 47 -7.58 -18.19 24.23
C GLY A 47 -6.28 -17.95 25.00
N SER A 48 -5.97 -16.71 25.39
CA SER A 48 -4.69 -16.41 26.03
C SER A 48 -4.48 -17.09 27.39
N GLU A 49 -3.62 -18.11 27.38
CA GLU A 49 -2.50 -18.14 28.31
C GLU A 49 -1.62 -16.90 28.02
N GLY A 50 -1.35 -16.08 29.04
CA GLY A 50 -0.99 -14.66 28.87
C GLY A 50 0.10 -14.31 27.84
N GLY A 51 0.02 -13.09 27.29
CA GLY A 51 0.99 -12.56 26.32
C GLY A 51 0.35 -11.86 25.12
N HIS A 52 -0.95 -12.07 24.87
CA HIS A 52 -1.70 -11.47 23.76
C HIS A 52 -1.58 -9.93 23.74
N GLN A 53 -1.77 -9.26 24.88
CA GLN A 53 -1.64 -7.80 24.96
C GLN A 53 -0.26 -7.29 24.52
N GLN A 54 0.83 -7.99 24.91
CA GLN A 54 2.19 -7.58 24.50
C GLN A 54 2.40 -7.72 22.99
N VAL A 55 1.72 -8.68 22.35
CA VAL A 55 1.76 -8.86 20.90
C VAL A 55 0.97 -7.75 20.21
N VAL A 56 -0.21 -7.42 20.71
CA VAL A 56 -1.05 -6.30 20.23
C VAL A 56 -0.28 -4.99 20.35
N ASP A 57 0.20 -4.63 21.53
CA ASP A 57 0.95 -3.38 21.78
C ASP A 57 2.17 -3.25 20.86
N ARG A 58 2.86 -4.37 20.60
CA ARG A 58 4.01 -4.40 19.70
C ARG A 58 3.61 -4.10 18.26
N TYR A 59 2.49 -4.66 17.78
CA TYR A 59 2.03 -4.42 16.43
C TYR A 59 1.39 -3.05 16.25
N GLU A 60 0.68 -2.53 17.25
CA GLU A 60 0.22 -1.14 17.23
C GLU A 60 1.39 -0.18 17.08
N ARG A 61 2.46 -0.36 17.86
CA ARG A 61 3.69 0.45 17.72
C ARG A 61 4.32 0.30 16.33
N TYR A 62 4.37 -0.91 15.77
CA TYR A 62 4.92 -1.12 14.42
C TYR A 62 4.08 -0.42 13.35
N ASP A 63 2.76 -0.45 13.49
CA ASP A 63 1.83 0.21 12.59
C ASP A 63 1.94 1.74 12.70
N GLU A 64 2.10 2.30 13.90
CA GLU A 64 2.37 3.72 14.12
C GLU A 64 3.70 4.17 13.49
N GLU A 65 4.80 3.47 13.76
CA GLU A 65 6.10 3.78 13.16
C GLU A 65 6.06 3.64 11.63
N SER A 66 5.34 2.64 11.12
CA SER A 66 5.19 2.44 9.67
C SER A 66 4.37 3.54 9.03
N SER A 67 3.31 4.01 9.70
CA SER A 67 2.50 5.16 9.26
C SER A 67 3.34 6.43 9.14
N ALA A 68 4.17 6.72 10.17
CA ALA A 68 5.07 7.87 10.14
C ALA A 68 6.12 7.76 9.02
N ARG A 69 6.67 6.57 8.78
CA ARG A 69 7.63 6.34 7.68
C ARG A 69 6.99 6.44 6.31
N LEU A 70 5.77 5.94 6.13
CA LEU A 70 5.02 6.07 4.89
C LEU A 70 4.72 7.55 4.61
N SER A 71 4.23 8.28 5.62
CA SER A 71 4.03 9.74 5.52
C SER A 71 5.32 10.45 5.08
N ALA A 72 6.45 10.15 5.74
CA ALA A 72 7.74 10.75 5.41
C ALA A 72 8.23 10.41 3.99
N ALA A 73 7.96 9.20 3.48
CA ALA A 73 8.30 8.80 2.11
C ALA A 73 7.48 9.56 1.05
N HIS A 74 6.35 10.14 1.44
CA HIS A 74 5.46 10.94 0.59
C HIS A 74 5.41 12.40 1.04
N ASP A 75 6.56 12.99 1.39
CA ASP A 75 6.73 14.40 1.74
C ASP A 75 5.83 14.89 2.90
N GLY A 76 5.48 14.01 3.84
CA GLY A 76 4.62 14.33 4.97
C GLY A 76 3.12 14.26 4.66
N ALA A 77 2.72 13.59 3.57
CA ALA A 77 1.32 13.33 3.27
C ALA A 77 0.63 12.57 4.42
N GLY A 78 -0.68 12.76 4.55
CA GLY A 78 -1.48 11.97 5.49
C GLY A 78 -1.33 10.49 5.15
N ALA A 79 -0.91 9.68 6.12
CA ALA A 79 -0.70 8.26 5.91
C ALA A 79 -1.10 7.44 7.14
N VAL A 80 -1.64 6.25 6.89
CA VAL A 80 -1.96 5.27 7.92
C VAL A 80 -1.59 3.87 7.44
N VAL A 81 -0.96 3.12 8.34
CA VAL A 81 -0.67 1.69 8.19
C VAL A 81 -1.42 0.96 9.28
N ARG A 82 -2.16 -0.08 8.91
CA ARG A 82 -2.91 -0.93 9.85
C ARG A 82 -2.84 -2.39 9.45
N ARG A 83 -2.68 -3.26 10.44
CA ARG A 83 -2.82 -4.69 10.26
C ARG A 83 -4.25 -5.16 10.47
N TYR A 84 -4.66 -6.11 9.64
CA TYR A 84 -5.93 -6.81 9.76
C TYR A 84 -5.71 -8.32 9.85
N SER A 85 -6.62 -9.01 10.52
CA SER A 85 -6.62 -10.46 10.65
C SER A 85 -8.03 -11.02 10.83
N THR A 86 -8.22 -12.28 10.43
CA THR A 86 -9.37 -13.09 10.83
C THR A 86 -9.36 -13.35 12.34
N GLU A 87 -10.51 -13.74 12.90
CA GLU A 87 -10.63 -14.14 14.30
C GLU A 87 -9.70 -15.32 14.67
N GLY A 88 -9.47 -16.23 13.73
CA GLY A 88 -8.58 -17.37 13.91
C GLY A 88 -7.08 -17.07 13.80
N LEU A 89 -6.70 -15.83 13.45
CA LEU A 89 -5.31 -15.40 13.21
C LEU A 89 -4.56 -16.20 12.14
N ASP A 90 -5.27 -16.97 11.31
CA ASP A 90 -4.73 -17.79 10.23
C ASP A 90 -4.41 -16.96 8.98
N THR A 91 -5.17 -15.87 8.79
CA THR A 91 -5.04 -14.95 7.66
C THR A 91 -4.84 -13.54 8.18
N MET A 92 -3.83 -12.86 7.63
CA MET A 92 -3.44 -11.48 7.96
C MET A 92 -3.09 -10.72 6.69
N PHE A 93 -3.19 -9.39 6.76
CA PHE A 93 -2.60 -8.49 5.77
C PHE A 93 -2.30 -7.12 6.39
N THR A 94 -1.52 -6.31 5.68
CA THR A 94 -1.25 -4.92 6.04
C THR A 94 -1.92 -3.99 5.04
N LEU A 95 -2.78 -3.11 5.53
CA LEU A 95 -3.33 -1.99 4.77
C LEU A 95 -2.40 -0.79 4.91
N GLU A 96 -2.05 -0.17 3.79
CA GLU A 96 -1.29 1.06 3.69
C GLU A 96 -2.14 2.07 2.92
N VAL A 97 -2.44 3.21 3.53
CA VAL A 97 -3.20 4.29 2.88
C VAL A 97 -2.36 5.56 2.97
N VAL A 98 -2.21 6.25 1.84
CA VAL A 98 -1.52 7.53 1.79
C VAL A 98 -2.24 8.51 0.88
N ARG A 99 -2.34 9.75 1.34
CA ARG A 99 -2.85 10.90 0.60
C ARG A 99 -1.79 11.41 -0.38
N ALA A 100 -1.27 10.54 -1.24
CA ALA A 100 -0.40 10.90 -2.34
C ALA A 100 -0.58 9.97 -3.55
N PRO A 101 -0.30 10.44 -4.78
CA PRO A 101 -0.18 9.54 -5.91
C PRO A 101 1.01 8.60 -5.70
N SER A 102 0.84 7.35 -6.09
CA SER A 102 1.91 6.34 -6.20
C SER A 102 1.96 5.81 -7.63
N PRO A 103 3.12 5.30 -8.10
CA PRO A 103 3.19 4.64 -9.39
C PRO A 103 2.13 3.53 -9.51
N PHE A 104 1.29 3.64 -10.54
CA PHE A 104 0.26 2.67 -10.85
C PHE A 104 0.38 2.22 -12.31
N PRO A 105 0.40 0.91 -12.60
CA PRO A 105 0.38 -0.22 -11.66
C PRO A 105 1.69 -0.32 -10.83
N PRO A 106 1.76 -1.18 -9.80
CA PRO A 106 3.03 -1.41 -9.10
C PRO A 106 4.13 -1.83 -10.07
N TYR A 107 5.36 -1.45 -9.75
CA TYR A 107 6.53 -1.87 -10.53
C TYR A 107 6.86 -3.34 -10.26
N VAL A 108 7.03 -4.10 -11.33
CA VAL A 108 7.69 -5.41 -11.32
C VAL A 108 8.79 -5.42 -12.38
N PRO A 109 9.98 -5.96 -12.07
CA PRO A 109 11.05 -6.08 -13.05
C PRO A 109 10.64 -7.01 -14.18
N PHE A 110 10.94 -6.61 -15.42
CA PHE A 110 10.76 -7.49 -16.57
C PHE A 110 11.65 -8.72 -16.41
N THR A 111 11.08 -9.89 -16.69
CA THR A 111 11.78 -11.17 -16.69
C THR A 111 11.33 -11.93 -17.93
N ASP A 112 12.28 -12.43 -18.72
CA ASP A 112 11.99 -13.21 -19.92
C ASP A 112 11.67 -14.67 -19.52
N PRO A 113 10.42 -15.14 -19.65
CA PRO A 113 10.07 -16.51 -19.29
C PRO A 113 10.74 -17.55 -20.20
N GLU A 114 11.04 -17.22 -21.46
CA GLU A 114 11.67 -18.15 -22.40
C GLU A 114 13.14 -18.41 -22.00
N ASP A 115 13.88 -17.36 -21.64
CA ASP A 115 15.25 -17.48 -21.15
C ASP A 115 15.33 -18.26 -19.82
N LEU A 116 14.30 -18.15 -18.98
CA LEU A 116 14.19 -18.91 -17.73
C LEU A 116 13.62 -20.32 -17.89
N GLY A 117 13.14 -20.69 -19.07
CA GLY A 117 12.46 -21.97 -19.30
C GLY A 117 11.19 -22.14 -18.46
N THR A 118 10.46 -21.04 -18.18
CA THR A 118 9.21 -21.04 -17.43
C THR A 118 8.04 -20.63 -18.30
N ASP A 119 6.82 -21.06 -17.96
CA ASP A 119 5.60 -20.66 -18.70
C ASP A 119 5.18 -19.20 -18.42
N LYS A 120 5.67 -18.64 -17.31
CA LYS A 120 5.33 -17.30 -16.80
C LYS A 120 6.56 -16.58 -16.27
N PRO A 121 6.57 -15.24 -16.30
CA PRO A 121 7.62 -14.46 -15.64
C PRO A 121 7.56 -14.65 -14.12
N VAL A 122 8.69 -14.47 -13.45
CA VAL A 122 8.83 -14.61 -11.98
C VAL A 122 7.90 -13.65 -11.25
N GLU A 123 7.74 -12.43 -11.76
CA GLU A 123 6.80 -11.44 -11.22
C GLU A 123 5.92 -10.90 -12.36
N GLU A 124 4.62 -10.74 -12.11
CA GLU A 124 3.66 -10.22 -13.08
C GLU A 124 2.65 -9.26 -12.43
N ILE A 125 2.06 -8.40 -13.26
CA ILE A 125 0.94 -7.54 -12.86
C ILE A 125 -0.37 -8.15 -13.35
N LEU A 126 -1.26 -8.44 -12.41
CA LEU A 126 -2.65 -8.81 -12.67
C LEU A 126 -3.55 -7.61 -12.40
N ARG A 127 -4.57 -7.37 -13.24
CA ARG A 127 -5.49 -6.23 -13.11
C ARG A 127 -6.92 -6.70 -12.81
N TYR A 128 -7.54 -6.04 -11.85
CA TYR A 128 -8.92 -6.28 -11.41
C TYR A 128 -9.62 -4.93 -11.28
N GLY A 129 -10.33 -4.51 -12.35
CA GLY A 129 -10.98 -3.20 -12.37
C GLY A 129 -9.97 -2.05 -12.20
N SER A 130 -10.12 -1.28 -11.12
CA SER A 130 -9.23 -0.15 -10.76
C SER A 130 -8.02 -0.56 -9.92
N VAL A 131 -7.92 -1.83 -9.55
CA VAL A 131 -6.84 -2.39 -8.73
C VAL A 131 -5.85 -3.13 -9.61
N ALA A 132 -4.56 -3.02 -9.29
CA ALA A 132 -3.50 -3.82 -9.89
C ALA A 132 -2.72 -4.54 -8.79
N CYS A 133 -2.48 -5.84 -9.00
CA CYS A 133 -1.77 -6.71 -8.09
C CYS A 133 -0.45 -7.15 -8.69
N ALA A 134 0.65 -6.88 -8.00
CA ALA A 134 1.92 -7.52 -8.26
C ALA A 134 1.92 -8.89 -7.58
N VAL A 135 2.17 -9.93 -8.36
CA VAL A 135 2.26 -11.31 -7.87
C VAL A 135 3.61 -11.92 -8.24
N ARG A 136 4.04 -12.88 -7.45
CA ARG A 136 5.21 -13.73 -7.73
C ARG A 136 4.73 -15.11 -8.14
N ASN A 137 5.14 -15.56 -9.32
CA ASN A 137 4.90 -16.91 -9.80
C ASN A 137 5.99 -17.86 -9.29
N SER A 138 5.60 -19.11 -9.06
CA SER A 138 6.53 -20.21 -8.79
C SER A 138 6.06 -21.45 -9.55
N PRO A 139 6.96 -22.23 -10.19
CA PRO A 139 6.56 -23.41 -10.96
C PRO A 139 5.75 -24.40 -10.12
N GLY A 140 4.58 -24.81 -10.63
CA GLY A 140 3.71 -25.78 -9.98
C GLY A 140 2.99 -25.28 -8.73
N GLN A 141 3.00 -23.98 -8.44
CA GLN A 141 2.33 -23.37 -7.29
C GLN A 141 1.42 -22.21 -7.73
N PRO A 142 0.35 -21.91 -6.97
CA PRO A 142 -0.42 -20.67 -7.15
C PRO A 142 0.47 -19.44 -7.00
N PRO A 143 0.16 -18.33 -7.70
CA PRO A 143 0.91 -17.09 -7.56
C PRO A 143 0.74 -16.52 -6.15
N ILE A 144 1.82 -15.98 -5.58
CA ILE A 144 1.81 -15.31 -4.28
C ILE A 144 1.62 -13.80 -4.48
N VAL A 145 0.64 -13.22 -3.80
CA VAL A 145 0.36 -11.78 -3.83
C VAL A 145 1.45 -11.04 -3.07
N MET A 146 2.18 -10.16 -3.75
CA MET A 146 3.18 -9.29 -3.12
C MET A 146 2.52 -8.01 -2.61
N ALA A 147 1.74 -7.35 -3.48
CA ALA A 147 0.97 -6.17 -3.16
C ALA A 147 -0.18 -6.00 -4.17
N CYS A 148 -1.33 -5.52 -3.72
CA CYS A 148 -2.38 -4.99 -4.57
C CYS A 148 -2.60 -3.52 -4.22
N LEU A 149 -2.70 -2.65 -5.22
CA LEU A 149 -2.95 -1.23 -4.97
C LEU A 149 -3.90 -0.61 -5.98
N ARG A 150 -4.56 0.45 -5.52
CA ARG A 150 -5.38 1.35 -6.30
C ARG A 150 -4.92 2.78 -6.02
N THR A 151 -4.75 3.56 -7.09
CA THR A 151 -4.39 4.98 -7.00
C THR A 151 -5.35 5.78 -7.88
N ALA A 152 -5.90 6.86 -7.34
CA ALA A 152 -6.65 7.85 -8.10
C ALA A 152 -6.57 9.23 -7.42
N GLY A 153 -6.19 10.26 -8.18
CA GLY A 153 -5.96 11.59 -7.64
C GLY A 153 -4.86 11.58 -6.57
N ASP A 154 -5.17 12.11 -5.40
CA ASP A 154 -4.26 12.20 -4.28
C ASP A 154 -4.38 11.02 -3.30
N LEU A 155 -5.04 9.92 -3.65
CA LEU A 155 -5.21 8.78 -2.74
C LEU A 155 -4.61 7.51 -3.35
N THR A 156 -3.81 6.81 -2.54
CA THR A 156 -3.35 5.45 -2.80
C THR A 156 -3.75 4.55 -1.64
N VAL A 157 -4.36 3.42 -1.97
CA VAL A 157 -4.67 2.33 -1.03
C VAL A 157 -3.94 1.08 -1.51
N THR A 158 -3.16 0.49 -0.62
CA THR A 158 -2.36 -0.71 -0.89
C THR A 158 -2.64 -1.75 0.18
N ILE A 159 -2.80 -3.01 -0.23
CA ILE A 159 -2.73 -4.16 0.67
C ILE A 159 -1.45 -4.94 0.36
N THR A 160 -0.64 -5.18 1.38
CA THR A 160 0.61 -5.97 1.32
C THR A 160 0.59 -7.10 2.34
N ARG A 161 1.55 -8.02 2.20
CA ARG A 161 1.83 -9.09 3.20
C ARG A 161 0.60 -9.93 3.53
N ALA A 162 -0.24 -10.22 2.53
CA ALA A 162 -1.35 -11.16 2.68
C ALA A 162 -0.78 -12.56 2.99
N THR A 163 -1.29 -13.19 4.05
CA THR A 163 -0.90 -14.55 4.47
C THR A 163 -2.04 -15.53 4.25
N GLY A 164 -1.83 -16.80 4.63
CA GLY A 164 -2.85 -17.84 4.48
C GLY A 164 -3.26 -18.05 3.01
N ASP A 165 -4.50 -18.47 2.81
CA ASP A 165 -5.05 -18.69 1.47
C ASP A 165 -5.26 -17.38 0.70
N LEU A 166 -5.51 -16.28 1.42
CA LEU A 166 -5.65 -14.93 0.83
C LEU A 166 -4.38 -14.52 0.08
N GLY A 167 -3.21 -14.87 0.59
CA GLY A 167 -1.92 -14.60 -0.05
C GLY A 167 -1.73 -15.28 -1.41
N GLN A 168 -2.61 -16.21 -1.79
CA GLN A 168 -2.62 -16.90 -3.08
C GLN A 168 -3.81 -16.49 -3.97
N GLN A 169 -4.62 -15.53 -3.52
CA GLN A 169 -5.88 -15.13 -4.15
C GLN A 169 -5.84 -13.64 -4.53
N PRO A 170 -5.14 -13.27 -5.61
CA PRO A 170 -4.99 -11.87 -6.03
C PRO A 170 -6.32 -11.15 -6.31
N GLU A 171 -7.34 -11.87 -6.80
CA GLU A 171 -8.68 -11.29 -7.00
C GLU A 171 -9.34 -10.90 -5.68
N ASP A 172 -9.20 -11.70 -4.64
CA ASP A 172 -9.82 -11.44 -3.35
C ASP A 172 -9.07 -10.35 -2.57
N VAL A 173 -7.74 -10.30 -2.67
CA VAL A 173 -6.98 -9.14 -2.18
C VAL A 173 -7.39 -7.85 -2.92
N ALA A 174 -7.63 -7.92 -4.24
CA ALA A 174 -8.11 -6.76 -4.99
C ALA A 174 -9.49 -6.28 -4.52
N LYS A 175 -10.41 -7.19 -4.20
CA LYS A 175 -11.72 -6.84 -3.61
C LYS A 175 -11.55 -6.11 -2.27
N LEU A 176 -10.63 -6.57 -1.41
CA LEU A 176 -10.34 -5.90 -0.14
C LEU A 176 -9.75 -4.49 -0.33
N VAL A 177 -8.91 -4.28 -1.36
CA VAL A 177 -8.42 -2.93 -1.72
C VAL A 177 -9.59 -2.03 -2.13
N ASP A 178 -10.50 -2.52 -2.96
CA ASP A 178 -11.67 -1.74 -3.41
C ASP A 178 -12.66 -1.45 -2.27
N GLU A 179 -12.83 -2.40 -1.34
CA GLU A 179 -13.64 -2.19 -0.14
C GLU A 179 -13.02 -1.13 0.77
N ALA A 180 -11.73 -1.27 1.12
CA ALA A 180 -11.01 -0.28 1.91
C ALA A 180 -11.01 1.10 1.26
N TRP A 181 -10.85 1.17 -0.07
CA TRP A 181 -10.93 2.42 -0.83
C TRP A 181 -12.26 3.17 -0.61
N SER A 182 -13.36 2.44 -0.45
CA SER A 182 -14.68 3.06 -0.26
C SER A 182 -14.92 3.60 1.15
N GLU A 183 -14.09 3.21 2.12
CA GLU A 183 -14.27 3.53 3.55
C GLU A 183 -13.21 4.49 4.11
N VAL A 184 -12.08 4.67 3.43
CA VAL A 184 -11.06 5.62 3.87
C VAL A 184 -11.57 7.07 3.76
N SER A 185 -11.31 7.86 4.79
CA SER A 185 -11.66 9.29 4.87
C SER A 185 -10.44 10.17 4.97
#